data_AF-A0A843GN12-F1
#
_entry.id   AF-A0A843GN12-F1
#
_cell.length_a   1.000
_cell.length_b   1.000
_cell.length_c   1.000
_cell.angle_alpha   90.00
_cell.angle_beta   90.00
_cell.angle_gamma   90.00
#
_symmetry.space_group_name_H-M   'P 1'
#
loop_
_entity.id
_entity.type
_entity.pdbx_description
1 polymer ?
#
loop_
_entity_poly.entity_id
_entity_poly.type
_entity_poly.pdbx_seq_one_letter_code
_entity_poly.pdbx_strand_id
1 'polypeptide(L)'
;MKKIDLIQVALSALKSGNDLKVEVTIPGQEDTEYIINKNKSIENKLKYYCETYDDDLCHKKNPSVKIIGAETIIYNKGNEENSYNQKKEIVCEKCDEKFIVDKETERNYGEYGIPYVRCPFCDSKVYLDDEEALKINDKNIIFPDHFFQFGGKDAVNINRQETEGWVKDVLSALIKDKELPFYYIGSGDTIVIGFQDEEEIHIVVGKGYYSFDYEKEE
;
A
#
# COMPACT_ATOMS: atom_id res chain seq x y z
N MET A 1 -9.58 -42.49 -1.96
CA MET A 1 -9.73 -41.56 -3.10
C MET A 1 -9.15 -42.21 -4.36
N LYS A 2 -9.73 -41.98 -5.54
CA LYS A 2 -9.17 -42.40 -6.84
C LYS A 2 -8.51 -41.21 -7.54
N LYS A 3 -7.61 -41.47 -8.49
CA LYS A 3 -6.93 -40.41 -9.26
C LYS A 3 -7.91 -39.44 -9.94
N ILE A 4 -9.05 -39.95 -10.44
CA ILE A 4 -10.07 -39.11 -11.09
C ILE A 4 -10.66 -38.07 -10.14
N ASP A 5 -10.82 -38.41 -8.85
CA ASP A 5 -11.34 -37.50 -7.83
C ASP A 5 -10.35 -36.36 -7.58
N LEU A 6 -9.06 -36.67 -7.47
CA LEU A 6 -8.00 -35.66 -7.32
C LEU A 6 -7.97 -34.69 -8.51
N ILE A 7 -8.13 -35.20 -9.74
CA ILE A 7 -8.22 -34.38 -10.95
C ILE A 7 -9.42 -33.44 -10.88
N GLN A 8 -10.59 -33.95 -10.49
CA GLN A 8 -11.81 -33.14 -10.37
C GLN A 8 -11.66 -32.02 -9.33
N VAL A 9 -11.10 -32.32 -8.16
CA VAL A 9 -10.83 -31.31 -7.13
C VAL A 9 -9.83 -30.27 -7.63
N ALA A 10 -8.75 -30.69 -8.27
CA ALA A 10 -7.75 -29.77 -8.82
C ALA A 10 -8.32 -28.84 -9.91
N LEU A 11 -9.15 -29.37 -10.81
CA LEU A 11 -9.84 -28.57 -11.82
C LEU A 11 -10.86 -27.60 -11.21
N SER A 12 -11.57 -28.02 -10.15
CA SER A 12 -12.47 -27.15 -9.39
C SER A 12 -11.71 -26.00 -8.73
N ALA A 13 -10.55 -26.29 -8.12
CA ALA A 13 -9.67 -25.29 -7.51
C ALA A 13 -9.15 -24.29 -8.56
N LEU A 14 -8.67 -24.77 -9.72
CA LEU A 14 -8.26 -23.91 -10.84
C LEU A 14 -9.38 -22.98 -11.30
N LYS A 15 -10.58 -23.53 -11.55
CA LYS A 15 -11.75 -22.76 -12.01
C LYS A 15 -12.21 -21.71 -11.00
N SER A 16 -12.09 -22.00 -9.70
CA SER A 16 -12.54 -21.11 -8.62
C SER A 16 -11.46 -20.13 -8.15
N GLY A 17 -10.22 -20.23 -8.65
CA GLY A 17 -9.09 -19.42 -8.18
C GLY A 17 -8.55 -19.83 -6.81
N ASN A 18 -9.02 -20.96 -6.26
CA ASN A 18 -8.67 -21.45 -4.93
C ASN A 18 -7.42 -22.34 -4.95
N ASP A 19 -6.85 -22.59 -3.79
CA ASP A 19 -5.70 -23.47 -3.59
C ASP A 19 -6.14 -24.94 -3.45
N LEU A 20 -5.22 -25.87 -3.69
CA LEU A 20 -5.46 -27.31 -3.57
C LEU A 20 -4.75 -27.84 -2.31
N LYS A 21 -5.53 -28.40 -1.37
CA LYS A 21 -5.00 -29.18 -0.26
C LYS A 21 -4.99 -30.66 -0.63
N VAL A 22 -3.89 -31.34 -0.35
CA VAL A 22 -3.73 -32.78 -0.54
C VAL A 22 -3.27 -33.41 0.77
N GLU A 23 -3.94 -34.45 1.22
CA GLU A 23 -3.56 -35.22 2.41
C GLU A 23 -2.79 -36.47 2.01
N VAL A 24 -1.64 -36.70 2.64
CA VAL A 24 -0.72 -37.80 2.32
C VAL A 24 -0.33 -38.61 3.55
N THR A 25 -0.07 -39.90 3.35
CA THR A 25 0.61 -40.74 4.35
C THR A 25 2.13 -40.65 4.16
N ILE A 26 2.87 -40.66 5.27
CA ILE A 26 4.34 -40.66 5.27
C ILE A 26 4.86 -41.96 5.91
N PRO A 27 5.87 -42.64 5.33
CA PRO A 27 6.41 -43.87 5.89
C PRO A 27 7.00 -43.64 7.28
N GLY A 28 6.61 -44.46 8.25
CA GLY A 28 7.13 -44.41 9.62
C GLY A 28 6.47 -43.35 10.51
N GLN A 29 5.40 -42.71 10.04
CA GLN A 29 4.57 -41.81 10.84
C GLN A 29 3.15 -42.38 10.95
N GLU A 30 2.52 -42.23 12.12
CA GLU A 30 1.12 -42.62 12.34
C GLU A 30 0.15 -41.55 11.83
N ASP A 31 0.57 -40.29 11.84
CA ASP A 31 -0.22 -39.14 11.38
C ASP A 31 -0.06 -38.90 9.86
N THR A 32 -1.04 -38.18 9.30
CA THR A 32 -1.04 -37.75 7.89
C THR A 32 -0.56 -36.30 7.76
N GLU A 33 -0.02 -35.95 6.59
CA GLU A 33 0.46 -34.59 6.30
C GLU A 33 -0.41 -33.90 5.25
N TYR A 34 -0.56 -32.58 5.37
CA TYR A 34 -1.23 -31.75 4.36
C TYR A 34 -0.21 -30.99 3.49
N ILE A 35 -0.30 -31.19 2.18
CA ILE A 35 0.43 -30.44 1.16
C ILE A 35 -0.52 -29.41 0.55
N ILE A 36 -0.18 -28.13 0.68
CA ILE A 36 -0.95 -27.03 0.10
C ILE A 36 -0.26 -26.56 -1.19
N ASN A 37 -0.96 -26.67 -2.30
CA ASN A 37 -0.51 -26.21 -3.60
C ASN A 37 -1.27 -24.93 -3.95
N LYS A 38 -0.54 -23.81 -4.07
CA LYS A 38 -1.12 -22.54 -4.51
C LYS A 38 -1.74 -22.68 -5.89
N ASN A 39 -2.82 -21.95 -6.17
CA ASN A 39 -3.55 -22.04 -7.45
C ASN A 39 -2.61 -22.02 -8.67
N LYS A 40 -1.65 -21.08 -8.68
CA LYS A 40 -0.61 -20.93 -9.72
C LYS A 40 0.29 -22.15 -9.95
N SER A 41 0.38 -23.08 -9.00
CA SER A 41 1.17 -24.30 -9.10
C SER A 41 0.34 -25.56 -9.29
N ILE A 42 -1.00 -25.48 -9.28
CA ILE A 42 -1.88 -26.65 -9.36
C ILE A 42 -1.64 -27.42 -10.66
N GLU A 43 -1.52 -26.77 -11.81
CA GLU A 43 -1.30 -27.48 -13.08
C GLU A 43 -0.02 -28.33 -13.08
N ASN A 44 1.09 -27.72 -12.64
CA ASN A 44 2.39 -28.39 -12.52
C ASN A 44 2.34 -29.55 -11.52
N LYS A 45 1.66 -29.35 -10.39
CA LYS A 45 1.53 -30.35 -9.34
C LYS A 45 0.59 -31.48 -9.73
N LEU A 46 -0.51 -31.18 -10.41
CA LEU A 46 -1.43 -32.17 -10.94
C LEU A 46 -0.73 -33.06 -11.97
N LYS A 47 0.07 -32.47 -12.87
CA LYS A 47 0.92 -33.23 -13.80
C LYS A 47 1.85 -34.19 -13.05
N TYR A 48 2.56 -33.69 -12.04
CA TYR A 48 3.42 -34.51 -11.19
C TYR A 48 2.66 -35.65 -10.52
N TYR A 49 1.49 -35.40 -9.93
CA TYR A 49 0.67 -36.43 -9.28
C TYR A 49 0.22 -37.49 -10.29
N CYS A 50 -0.21 -37.08 -11.49
CA CYS A 50 -0.59 -37.99 -12.56
C CYS A 50 0.56 -38.89 -13.03
N GLU A 51 1.78 -38.37 -13.07
CA GLU A 51 2.99 -39.10 -13.49
C GLU A 51 3.53 -40.03 -12.40
N THR A 52 3.46 -39.63 -11.13
CA THR A 52 4.14 -40.31 -10.02
C THR A 52 3.27 -41.24 -9.18
N TYR A 53 1.94 -41.08 -9.24
CA TYR A 53 0.99 -41.93 -8.53
C TYR A 53 0.19 -42.81 -9.51
N ASP A 54 -0.26 -43.96 -9.05
CA ASP A 54 -1.18 -44.84 -9.78
C ASP A 54 -2.65 -44.38 -9.65
N ASP A 55 -3.59 -45.21 -10.09
CA ASP A 55 -5.02 -44.89 -10.07
C ASP A 55 -5.63 -44.92 -8.67
N ASP A 56 -4.97 -45.62 -7.75
CA ASP A 56 -5.29 -45.68 -6.32
C ASP A 56 -4.56 -44.61 -5.51
N LEU A 57 -3.86 -43.71 -6.19
CA LEU A 57 -3.07 -42.64 -5.61
C LEU A 57 -1.98 -43.15 -4.66
N CYS A 58 -1.41 -44.32 -4.94
CA CYS A 58 -0.18 -44.83 -4.33
C CYS A 58 1.03 -44.38 -5.14
N HIS A 59 2.08 -43.91 -4.47
CA HIS A 59 3.28 -43.46 -5.17
C HIS A 59 4.01 -44.65 -5.80
N LYS A 60 4.27 -44.59 -7.12
CA LYS A 60 4.77 -45.72 -7.93
C LYS A 60 6.10 -46.31 -7.45
N LYS A 61 6.93 -45.50 -6.77
CA LYS A 61 8.24 -45.94 -6.23
C LYS A 61 8.21 -46.23 -4.73
N ASN A 62 7.16 -45.82 -4.02
CA ASN A 62 7.07 -46.00 -2.58
C ASN A 62 5.58 -46.12 -2.17
N PRO A 63 5.02 -47.34 -2.17
CA PRO A 63 3.60 -47.55 -1.91
C PRO A 63 3.12 -47.06 -0.53
N SER A 64 4.03 -46.86 0.43
CA SER A 64 3.72 -46.32 1.75
C SER A 64 3.40 -44.80 1.72
N VAL A 65 3.73 -44.11 0.63
CA VAL A 65 3.30 -42.73 0.37
C VAL A 65 2.03 -42.77 -0.49
N LYS A 66 0.92 -42.35 0.09
CA LYS A 66 -0.39 -42.38 -0.57
C LYS A 66 -1.12 -41.06 -0.39
N ILE A 67 -1.72 -40.53 -1.46
CA ILE A 67 -2.67 -39.44 -1.35
C ILE A 67 -4.02 -40.04 -0.95
N ILE A 68 -4.52 -39.67 0.22
CA ILE A 68 -5.75 -40.24 0.79
C ILE A 68 -6.93 -39.28 0.74
N GLY A 69 -6.65 -37.98 0.64
CA GLY A 69 -7.65 -36.92 0.57
C GLY A 69 -7.19 -35.73 -0.25
N ALA A 70 -8.16 -34.98 -0.78
CA ALA A 70 -7.93 -33.72 -1.47
C ALA A 70 -9.18 -32.85 -1.36
N GLU A 71 -8.96 -31.55 -1.19
CA GLU A 71 -10.05 -30.57 -1.14
C GLU A 71 -9.56 -29.23 -1.69
N THR A 72 -10.52 -28.44 -2.16
CA THR A 72 -10.31 -27.05 -2.51
C THR A 72 -10.31 -26.22 -1.23
N ILE A 73 -9.28 -25.40 -1.04
CA ILE A 73 -9.17 -24.52 0.13
C ILE A 73 -8.86 -23.08 -0.28
N ILE A 74 -9.21 -22.16 0.62
CA ILE A 74 -8.70 -20.80 0.59
C ILE A 74 -7.58 -20.76 1.63
N TYR A 75 -6.32 -20.95 1.20
CA TYR A 75 -5.19 -20.92 2.14
C TYR A 75 -4.71 -19.49 2.37
N ASN A 76 -5.29 -18.88 3.40
CA ASN A 76 -4.80 -17.63 3.95
C ASN A 76 -3.63 -17.95 4.88
N LYS A 77 -2.40 -17.62 4.46
CA LYS A 77 -1.28 -17.58 5.42
C LYS A 77 -1.71 -16.63 6.53
N GLY A 78 -1.56 -17.04 7.78
CA GLY A 78 -1.75 -16.14 8.92
C GLY A 78 -1.00 -14.83 8.64
N ASN A 79 -1.76 -13.72 8.67
CA ASN A 79 -1.33 -12.34 8.46
C ASN A 79 -0.75 -11.96 7.09
N GLU A 80 -1.37 -12.40 5.99
CA GLU A 80 -1.41 -11.60 4.75
C GLU A 80 -2.86 -11.59 4.25
N GLU A 81 -3.39 -10.39 4.11
CA GLU A 81 -4.81 -10.09 3.96
C GLU A 81 -5.48 -10.72 2.73
N ASN A 82 -6.75 -11.09 2.90
CA ASN A 82 -7.69 -11.36 1.82
C ASN A 82 -7.80 -10.13 0.87
N SER A 83 -7.07 -10.10 -0.25
CA SER A 83 -7.29 -9.04 -1.27
C SER A 83 -7.45 -9.53 -2.71
N TYR A 84 -7.82 -10.80 -2.92
CA TYR A 84 -8.21 -11.26 -4.26
C TYR A 84 -9.70 -11.00 -4.51
N ASN A 85 -9.98 -9.79 -5.04
CA ASN A 85 -11.26 -9.22 -5.50
C ASN A 85 -12.04 -8.31 -4.52
N GLN A 86 -11.39 -7.38 -3.84
CA GLN A 86 -12.12 -6.28 -3.21
C GLN A 86 -12.42 -5.20 -4.25
N LYS A 87 -13.56 -5.32 -4.94
CA LYS A 87 -14.21 -4.17 -5.57
C LYS A 87 -14.70 -3.28 -4.44
N LYS A 88 -14.11 -2.10 -4.31
CA LYS A 88 -14.49 -1.11 -3.30
C LYS A 88 -15.44 -0.10 -3.92
N GLU A 89 -16.64 0.03 -3.37
CA GLU A 89 -17.53 1.15 -3.70
C GLU A 89 -17.03 2.40 -2.96
N ILE A 90 -16.79 3.48 -3.69
CA ILE A 90 -16.34 4.76 -3.15
C ILE A 90 -17.33 5.84 -3.56
N VAL A 91 -17.53 6.81 -2.67
CA VAL A 91 -18.36 7.99 -2.92
C VAL A 91 -17.43 9.18 -3.16
N CYS A 92 -17.66 9.92 -4.25
CA CYS A 92 -16.93 11.14 -4.53
C CYS A 92 -17.38 12.27 -3.58
N GLU A 93 -16.49 12.83 -2.78
CA GLU A 93 -16.82 13.92 -1.84
C GLU A 93 -17.24 15.24 -2.53
N LYS A 94 -16.95 15.40 -3.82
CA LYS A 94 -17.28 16.62 -4.58
C LYS A 94 -18.64 16.56 -5.26
N CYS A 95 -19.03 15.40 -5.79
CA CYS A 95 -20.26 15.26 -6.59
C CYS A 95 -21.21 14.17 -6.09
N ASP A 96 -20.90 13.53 -4.96
CA ASP A 96 -21.69 12.49 -4.29
C ASP A 96 -21.96 11.22 -5.12
N GLU A 97 -21.40 11.13 -6.33
CA GLU A 97 -21.54 9.96 -7.19
C GLU A 97 -20.73 8.77 -6.67
N LYS A 98 -21.31 7.59 -6.86
CA LYS A 98 -20.71 6.32 -6.47
C LYS A 98 -20.04 5.64 -7.65
N PHE A 99 -18.85 5.11 -7.43
CA PHE A 99 -18.15 4.31 -8.42
C PHE A 99 -17.32 3.21 -7.76
N ILE A 100 -16.92 2.24 -8.57
CA ILE A 100 -16.15 1.08 -8.10
C ILE A 100 -14.68 1.29 -8.43
N VAL A 101 -13.84 1.09 -7.42
CA VAL A 101 -12.39 0.97 -7.56
C VAL A 101 -12.00 -0.48 -7.35
N ASP A 102 -11.10 -0.98 -8.18
CA ASP A 102 -10.53 -2.32 -8.06
C ASP A 102 -9.03 -2.34 -8.40
N LYS A 103 -8.44 -3.53 -8.43
CA LYS A 103 -7.00 -3.72 -8.72
C LYS A 103 -6.58 -3.25 -10.12
N GLU A 104 -7.50 -3.19 -11.08
CA GLU A 104 -7.22 -2.76 -12.46
C GLU A 104 -7.38 -1.25 -12.61
N THR A 105 -7.99 -0.59 -11.62
CA THR A 105 -8.10 0.87 -11.57
C THR A 105 -6.72 1.47 -11.33
N GLU A 106 -6.28 2.35 -12.24
CA GLU A 106 -5.00 3.05 -12.15
C GLU A 106 -4.98 4.03 -10.96
N ARG A 107 -3.93 3.92 -10.13
CA ARG A 107 -3.69 4.84 -9.01
C ARG A 107 -2.83 5.99 -9.47
N ASN A 108 -3.19 7.19 -9.00
CA ASN A 108 -2.32 8.35 -8.99
C ASN A 108 -1.84 8.59 -7.55
N TYR A 109 -0.82 9.41 -7.37
CA TYR A 109 -0.26 9.70 -6.05
C TYR A 109 -0.20 11.20 -5.84
N GLY A 110 -0.81 11.66 -4.75
CA GLY A 110 -0.93 13.07 -4.42
C GLY A 110 -0.03 13.44 -3.25
N GLU A 111 -0.53 14.32 -2.39
CA GLU A 111 0.17 14.87 -1.23
C GLU A 111 0.79 13.75 -0.39
N TYR A 112 2.06 13.88 -0.06
CA TYR A 112 2.83 12.88 0.71
C TYR A 112 2.83 11.47 0.12
N GLY A 113 2.51 11.31 -1.17
CA GLY A 113 2.39 10.01 -1.83
C GLY A 113 1.07 9.28 -1.55
N ILE A 114 0.06 9.94 -0.98
CA ILE A 114 -1.24 9.30 -0.70
C ILE A 114 -1.91 8.93 -2.04
N PRO A 115 -2.33 7.67 -2.22
CA PRO A 115 -2.96 7.21 -3.45
C PRO A 115 -4.33 7.86 -3.63
N TYR A 116 -4.65 8.19 -4.88
CA TYR A 116 -5.97 8.67 -5.25
C TYR A 116 -6.36 8.19 -6.65
N VAL A 117 -7.66 8.18 -6.91
CA VAL A 117 -8.25 7.98 -8.23
C VAL A 117 -9.01 9.23 -8.66
N ARG A 118 -9.18 9.41 -9.97
CA ARG A 118 -10.02 10.50 -10.50
C ARG A 118 -11.46 10.02 -10.59
N CYS A 119 -12.37 10.78 -9.99
CA CYS A 119 -13.79 10.51 -10.10
C CYS A 119 -14.20 10.52 -11.60
N PRO A 120 -14.81 9.45 -12.13
CA PRO A 120 -15.15 9.36 -13.56
C PRO A 120 -16.26 10.33 -13.98
N PHE A 121 -16.95 10.96 -13.02
CA PHE A 121 -18.08 11.86 -13.28
C PHE A 121 -17.71 13.35 -13.23
N CYS A 122 -16.77 13.75 -12.35
CA CYS A 122 -16.43 15.16 -12.15
C CYS A 122 -14.92 15.45 -12.10
N ASP A 123 -14.09 14.42 -12.32
CA ASP A 123 -12.63 14.50 -12.40
C ASP A 123 -11.92 15.02 -11.13
N SER A 124 -12.61 15.06 -9.98
CA SER A 124 -11.95 15.36 -8.70
C SER A 124 -11.09 14.20 -8.23
N LYS A 125 -10.04 14.52 -7.48
CA LYS A 125 -9.26 13.54 -6.73
C LYS A 125 -10.16 12.91 -5.65
N VAL A 126 -10.10 11.60 -5.52
CA VAL A 126 -10.73 10.83 -4.46
C VAL A 126 -9.64 9.98 -3.83
N TYR A 127 -9.23 10.35 -2.62
CA TYR A 127 -8.11 9.72 -1.91
C TYR A 127 -8.50 8.35 -1.36
N LEU A 128 -7.54 7.44 -1.34
CA LEU A 128 -7.68 6.06 -0.88
C LEU A 128 -6.92 5.89 0.42
N ASP A 129 -7.43 6.48 1.50
CA ASP A 129 -6.74 6.56 2.82
C ASP A 129 -6.46 5.20 3.47
N ASP A 130 -7.11 4.14 3.00
CA ASP A 130 -6.91 2.75 3.42
C ASP A 130 -5.87 2.00 2.58
N GLU A 131 -5.37 2.59 1.49
CA GLU A 131 -4.29 2.04 0.68
C GLU A 131 -2.93 2.61 1.13
N GLU A 132 -1.88 1.80 0.99
CA GLU A 132 -0.52 2.20 1.38
C GLU A 132 0.00 3.36 0.53
N ALA A 133 0.58 4.38 1.17
CA ALA A 133 1.17 5.52 0.49
C ALA A 133 2.41 5.14 -0.31
N LEU A 134 2.60 5.79 -1.46
CA LEU A 134 3.85 5.68 -2.21
C LEU A 134 4.98 6.28 -1.39
N LYS A 135 6.02 5.46 -1.13
CA LYS A 135 7.25 5.96 -0.52
C LYS A 135 7.97 6.94 -1.46
N ILE A 136 7.88 8.22 -1.13
CA ILE A 136 8.55 9.30 -1.87
C ILE A 136 10.04 9.31 -1.56
N ASN A 137 10.87 9.56 -2.57
CA ASN A 137 12.33 9.66 -2.51
C ASN A 137 12.87 10.67 -3.53
N ASP A 138 14.18 10.82 -3.56
CA ASP A 138 14.93 11.74 -4.43
C ASP A 138 14.72 11.53 -5.93
N LYS A 139 14.20 10.37 -6.35
CA LYS A 139 13.99 10.01 -7.77
C LYS A 139 12.55 10.11 -8.22
N ASN A 140 11.58 10.03 -7.31
CA ASN A 140 10.16 9.99 -7.65
C ASN A 140 9.35 11.17 -7.09
N ILE A 141 9.97 12.10 -6.34
CA ILE A 141 9.28 13.29 -5.85
C ILE A 141 8.84 14.19 -7.02
N ILE A 142 7.56 14.59 -7.03
CA ILE A 142 6.95 15.43 -8.07
C ILE A 142 6.35 16.67 -7.41
N PHE A 143 6.78 17.84 -7.87
CA PHE A 143 6.17 19.12 -7.50
C PHE A 143 5.14 19.54 -8.58
N PRO A 144 3.96 20.06 -8.19
CA PRO A 144 3.50 20.29 -6.81
C PRO A 144 2.78 19.08 -6.19
N ASP A 145 2.58 18.00 -6.93
CA ASP A 145 1.62 16.95 -6.57
C ASP A 145 1.85 16.28 -5.21
N HIS A 146 3.12 16.09 -4.81
CA HIS A 146 3.46 15.45 -3.53
C HIS A 146 3.54 16.41 -2.35
N PHE A 147 3.30 17.71 -2.56
CA PHE A 147 3.44 18.73 -1.53
C PHE A 147 2.08 19.19 -1.03
N PHE A 148 1.97 19.42 0.28
CA PHE A 148 0.82 20.09 0.86
C PHE A 148 0.85 21.59 0.55
N GLN A 149 -0.28 22.15 0.14
CA GLN A 149 -0.40 23.57 -0.23
C GLN A 149 -1.01 24.43 0.91
N PHE A 150 -0.19 25.28 1.51
CA PHE A 150 -0.58 26.33 2.45
C PHE A 150 -0.94 27.62 1.72
N GLY A 151 -2.10 27.65 1.07
CA GLY A 151 -2.53 28.80 0.25
C GLY A 151 -3.76 28.58 -0.62
N GLY A 152 -4.47 27.47 -0.43
CA GLY A 152 -5.70 27.16 -1.16
C GLY A 152 -6.86 28.08 -0.77
N LYS A 153 -8.04 27.85 -1.38
CA LYS A 153 -9.25 28.64 -1.12
C LYS A 153 -9.65 28.72 0.35
N ASP A 154 -9.33 27.68 1.11
CA ASP A 154 -9.69 27.54 2.52
C ASP A 154 -8.55 27.94 3.49
N ALA A 155 -7.40 28.37 2.96
CA ALA A 155 -6.28 28.78 3.79
C ALA A 155 -6.59 30.10 4.51
N VAL A 156 -6.36 30.14 5.83
CA VAL A 156 -6.52 31.35 6.63
C VAL A 156 -5.45 32.37 6.22
N ASN A 157 -5.87 33.54 5.76
CA ASN A 157 -4.95 34.62 5.44
C ASN A 157 -4.39 35.24 6.72
N ILE A 158 -3.08 35.19 6.88
CA ILE A 158 -2.39 35.90 7.97
C ILE A 158 -2.16 37.34 7.55
N ASN A 159 -2.64 38.29 8.34
CA ASN A 159 -2.54 39.70 7.99
C ASN A 159 -1.11 40.24 8.21
N ARG A 160 -0.86 41.43 7.67
CA ARG A 160 0.43 42.11 7.76
C ARG A 160 0.94 42.30 9.19
N GLN A 161 0.09 42.71 10.13
CA GLN A 161 0.51 43.00 11.50
C GLN A 161 1.00 41.75 12.22
N GLU A 162 0.31 40.64 12.01
CA GLU A 162 0.70 39.34 12.57
C GLU A 162 1.98 38.81 11.90
N THR A 163 2.09 38.93 10.57
CA THR A 163 3.33 38.60 9.85
C THR A 163 4.53 39.43 10.34
N GLU A 164 4.36 40.74 10.54
CA GLU A 164 5.39 41.61 11.12
C GLU A 164 5.78 41.19 12.55
N GLY A 165 4.82 40.67 13.32
CA GLY A 165 5.08 40.06 14.62
C GLY A 165 5.98 38.84 14.50
N TRP A 166 5.63 37.88 13.63
CA TRP A 166 6.41 36.66 13.42
C TRP A 166 7.83 36.96 12.93
N VAL A 167 8.02 37.95 12.06
CA VAL A 167 9.36 38.40 11.63
C VAL A 167 10.21 38.85 12.81
N LYS A 168 9.64 39.63 13.75
CA LYS A 168 10.36 40.09 14.94
C LYS A 168 10.69 38.93 15.88
N ASP A 169 9.77 37.99 16.04
CA ASP A 169 9.95 36.82 16.91
C ASP A 169 11.06 35.91 16.37
N VAL A 170 11.03 35.60 15.07
CA VAL A 170 12.07 34.81 14.39
C VAL A 170 13.43 35.48 14.50
N LEU A 171 13.52 36.78 14.19
CA LEU A 171 14.77 37.53 14.30
C LEU A 171 15.30 37.55 15.74
N SER A 172 14.42 37.76 16.72
CA SER A 172 14.79 37.80 18.14
C SER A 172 15.29 36.44 18.63
N ALA A 173 14.70 35.33 18.16
CA ALA A 173 15.14 33.98 18.50
C ALA A 173 16.59 33.72 18.02
N LEU A 174 16.90 34.06 16.78
CA LEU A 174 18.22 33.87 16.18
C LEU A 174 19.28 34.80 16.80
N ILE A 175 18.95 36.08 17.05
CA ILE A 175 19.87 37.00 17.75
C ILE A 175 20.24 36.48 19.15
N LYS A 176 19.28 35.88 19.85
CA LYS A 176 19.46 35.40 21.22
C LYS A 176 20.33 34.16 21.29
N ASP A 177 20.25 33.26 20.32
CA ASP A 177 20.99 32.00 20.29
C ASP A 177 21.79 31.89 18.99
N LYS A 178 23.09 32.21 19.08
CA LYS A 178 23.97 32.19 17.92
C LYS A 178 24.25 30.79 17.37
N GLU A 179 23.98 29.76 18.15
CA GLU A 179 24.17 28.37 17.72
C GLU A 179 22.91 27.80 17.04
N LEU A 180 21.80 28.55 17.03
CA LEU A 180 20.56 28.14 16.37
C LEU A 180 20.66 28.38 14.86
N PRO A 181 20.76 27.32 14.02
CA PRO A 181 21.01 27.49 12.59
C PRO A 181 19.81 28.09 11.84
N PHE A 182 18.60 27.83 12.31
CA PHE A 182 17.38 28.39 11.74
C PHE A 182 16.23 28.39 12.77
N TYR A 183 15.24 29.23 12.53
CA TYR A 183 13.99 29.26 13.27
C TYR A 183 12.85 29.63 12.32
N TYR A 184 11.67 29.03 12.49
CA TYR A 184 10.52 29.35 11.64
C TYR A 184 9.21 29.36 12.42
N ILE A 185 8.26 30.14 11.92
CA ILE A 185 6.86 30.18 12.36
C ILE A 185 6.01 30.11 11.09
N GLY A 186 5.04 29.21 11.05
CA GLY A 186 4.13 29.10 9.91
C GLY A 186 2.73 28.66 10.34
N SER A 187 1.72 29.29 9.75
CA SER A 187 0.31 28.92 9.87
C SER A 187 -0.52 29.60 8.78
N GLY A 188 -1.69 29.03 8.47
CA GLY A 188 -2.56 29.56 7.42
C GLY A 188 -1.85 29.59 6.07
N ASP A 189 -1.88 30.75 5.42
CA ASP A 189 -1.21 30.97 4.13
C ASP A 189 0.24 31.48 4.25
N THR A 190 0.80 31.57 5.47
CA THR A 190 2.07 32.27 5.71
C THR A 190 3.09 31.44 6.46
N ILE A 191 4.34 31.54 6.01
CA ILE A 191 5.51 31.04 6.73
C ILE A 191 6.57 32.13 6.79
N VAL A 192 7.22 32.27 7.95
CA VAL A 192 8.40 33.09 8.16
C VAL A 192 9.53 32.18 8.58
N ILE A 193 10.61 32.17 7.81
CA ILE A 193 11.79 31.34 8.06
C ILE A 193 13.00 32.26 8.21
N GLY A 194 13.73 32.10 9.29
CA GLY A 194 15.01 32.75 9.50
C GLY A 194 16.14 31.73 9.46
N PHE A 195 17.20 32.03 8.71
CA PHE A 195 18.43 31.25 8.66
C PHE A 195 19.57 32.13 9.15
N GLN A 196 20.46 31.57 9.95
CA GLN A 196 21.64 32.27 10.42
C GLN A 196 22.88 31.65 9.77
N ASP A 197 23.71 32.49 9.17
CA ASP A 197 25.09 32.14 8.79
C ASP A 197 26.10 32.85 9.70
N GLU A 198 27.39 32.84 9.35
CA GLU A 198 28.45 33.41 10.19
C GLU A 198 28.38 34.94 10.31
N GLU A 199 27.77 35.64 9.33
CA GLU A 199 27.83 37.10 9.22
C GLU A 199 26.45 37.77 9.27
N GLU A 200 25.39 37.08 8.87
CA GLU A 200 24.06 37.64 8.71
C GLU A 200 22.91 36.67 9.05
N ILE A 201 21.74 37.26 9.27
CA ILE A 201 20.47 36.55 9.46
C ILE A 201 19.59 36.85 8.25
N HIS A 202 19.26 35.81 7.50
CA HIS A 202 18.36 35.86 6.35
C HIS A 202 16.94 35.56 6.78
N ILE A 203 16.00 36.48 6.53
CA ILE A 203 14.58 36.28 6.80
C ILE A 203 13.81 36.14 5.48
N VAL A 204 13.08 35.04 5.33
CA VAL A 204 12.19 34.75 4.19
C VAL A 204 10.75 34.74 4.68
N VAL A 205 9.89 35.50 4.00
CA VAL A 205 8.44 35.48 4.22
C VAL A 205 7.77 34.86 2.99
N GLY A 206 7.18 33.69 3.16
CA GLY A 206 6.46 32.96 2.13
C GLY A 206 4.95 33.11 2.31
N LYS A 207 4.24 33.37 1.21
CA LYS A 207 2.78 33.33 1.12
C LYS A 207 2.37 32.24 0.15
N GLY A 208 1.29 31.51 0.46
CA GLY A 208 0.78 30.50 -0.45
C GLY A 208 1.76 29.33 -0.66
N TYR A 209 2.51 28.96 0.38
CA TYR A 209 3.68 28.10 0.28
C TYR A 209 3.29 26.61 0.17
N TYR A 210 4.26 25.78 -0.23
CA TYR A 210 4.11 24.33 -0.29
C TYR A 210 5.13 23.69 0.64
N SER A 211 4.75 22.60 1.32
CA SER A 211 5.67 21.85 2.17
C SER A 211 5.60 20.35 1.90
N PHE A 212 6.73 19.68 2.10
CA PHE A 212 6.84 18.23 2.09
C PHE A 212 7.88 17.84 3.13
N ASP A 213 7.55 16.85 3.95
CA ASP A 213 8.44 16.34 4.99
C ASP A 213 8.98 14.99 4.54
N TYR A 214 10.30 14.88 4.46
CA TYR A 214 10.99 13.64 4.12
C TYR A 214 11.51 12.96 5.38
N GLU A 215 10.98 11.79 5.71
CA GLU A 215 11.51 10.95 6.77
C GLU A 215 12.81 10.28 6.33
N LYS A 216 13.91 10.58 7.01
CA LYS A 216 15.18 9.90 6.80
C LYS A 216 15.12 8.52 7.47
N GLU A 217 15.50 7.47 6.74
CA GLU A 217 15.79 6.18 7.36
C GLU A 217 17.02 6.35 8.27
N GLU A 218 16.92 5.87 9.52
CA GLU A 218 18.01 5.89 10.51
C GLU A 218 19.19 4.97 10.12
#